data_AF-A0A8T6Q2N0-F1
#
_entry.id   AF-A0A8T6Q2N0-F1
#
_cell.length_a   1.000
_cell.length_b   1.000
_cell.length_c   1.000
_cell.angle_alpha   90.00
_cell.angle_beta   90.00
_cell.angle_gamma   90.00
#
_symmetry.space_group_name_H-M   'P 1'
#
loop_
_entity.id
_entity.type
_entity.pdbx_description
1 polymer ?
#
loop_
_entity_poly.entity_id
_entity_poly.type
_entity_poly.pdbx_seq_one_letter_code
_entity_poly.pdbx_strand_id
1 'polypeptide(L)'
;MKQMSLIEMDGFLKGKCIPRDLKVNETNAEYLVRKFGELESKLETALRECRSAGITIDNLEAKCAALAAESAGLNKFIVQSCYVFDGEQDELSDAYICATDGGMPQTPATDAFLAEIERKAIRKFVNSIEHILRDKLSPYDTEEMLEAMRIFLEEQGGEQK
;
A
#
# COMPACT_ATOMS: atom_id res chain seq x y z
N MET A 1 -1.72 1.18 -29.17
CA MET A 1 -1.10 0.58 -30.40
C MET A 1 -1.76 -0.76 -30.63
N LYS A 2 -2.29 -1.02 -31.84
CA LYS A 2 -2.81 -2.34 -32.19
C LYS A 2 -1.61 -3.29 -32.36
N GLN A 3 -1.62 -4.43 -31.68
CA GLN A 3 -0.57 -5.46 -31.83
C GLN A 3 -0.73 -6.15 -33.18
N MET A 4 0.39 -6.41 -33.85
CA MET A 4 0.40 -7.10 -35.14
C MET A 4 -0.09 -8.53 -34.96
N SER A 5 -0.99 -8.98 -35.84
CA SER A 5 -1.43 -10.38 -35.86
C SER A 5 -0.33 -11.30 -36.39
N LEU A 6 -0.44 -12.61 -36.12
CA LEU A 6 0.51 -13.60 -36.63
C LEU A 6 0.58 -13.60 -38.18
N ILE A 7 -0.55 -13.37 -38.85
CA ILE A 7 -0.62 -13.32 -40.33
C ILE A 7 0.10 -12.08 -40.86
N GLU A 8 -0.11 -10.91 -40.24
CA GLU A 8 0.59 -9.68 -40.61
C GLU A 8 2.09 -9.78 -40.36
N MET A 9 2.50 -10.44 -39.26
CA MET A 9 3.91 -10.68 -38.94
C MET A 9 4.57 -11.61 -39.96
N ASP A 10 3.92 -12.71 -40.34
CA ASP A 10 4.42 -13.61 -41.39
C ASP A 10 4.56 -12.86 -42.73
N GLY A 11 3.57 -12.02 -43.07
CA GLY A 11 3.61 -11.17 -44.26
C GLY A 11 4.78 -10.19 -44.24
N PHE A 12 5.04 -9.54 -43.09
CA PHE A 12 6.18 -8.63 -42.91
C PHE A 12 7.51 -9.35 -43.06
N LEU A 13 7.68 -10.50 -42.37
CA LEU A 13 8.93 -11.28 -42.40
C LEU A 13 9.23 -11.83 -43.80
N LYS A 14 8.21 -12.09 -44.62
CA LYS A 14 8.36 -12.51 -46.02
C LYS A 14 8.46 -11.35 -47.01
N GLY A 15 8.43 -10.10 -46.55
CA GLY A 15 8.46 -8.90 -47.40
C GLY A 15 7.18 -8.66 -48.21
N LYS A 16 6.06 -9.30 -47.85
CA LYS A 16 4.76 -9.16 -48.51
C LYS A 16 3.87 -8.07 -47.90
N CYS A 17 4.21 -7.59 -46.70
CA CYS A 17 3.44 -6.56 -45.99
C CYS A 17 4.38 -5.54 -45.32
N ILE A 18 3.90 -4.31 -45.16
CA ILE A 18 4.62 -3.23 -44.45
C ILE A 18 3.86 -2.91 -43.16
N PRO A 19 4.53 -2.86 -42.00
CA PRO A 19 3.89 -2.49 -40.74
C PRO A 19 3.37 -1.06 -40.82
N ARG A 20 2.14 -0.83 -40.34
CA ARG A 20 1.49 0.49 -40.35
C ARG A 20 2.32 1.56 -39.61
N ASP A 21 3.05 1.15 -38.58
CA ASP A 21 3.83 2.03 -37.72
C ASP A 21 5.34 2.00 -38.01
N LEU A 22 5.72 1.56 -39.21
CA LEU A 22 7.08 1.72 -39.73
C LEU A 22 7.33 3.21 -39.99
N LYS A 23 8.44 3.75 -39.46
CA LYS A 23 8.78 5.16 -39.64
C LYS A 23 9.42 5.41 -41.01
N VAL A 24 9.32 6.65 -41.50
CA VAL A 24 10.03 7.07 -42.71
C VAL A 24 11.54 6.92 -42.48
N ASN A 25 12.24 6.31 -43.44
CA ASN A 25 13.67 5.99 -43.38
C ASN A 25 14.07 4.97 -42.29
N GLU A 26 13.12 4.24 -41.69
CA GLU A 26 13.41 3.13 -40.79
C GLU A 26 13.51 1.83 -41.60
N THR A 27 14.63 1.13 -41.47
CA THR A 27 14.81 -0.20 -42.05
C THR A 27 14.00 -1.25 -41.28
N ASN A 28 13.73 -2.40 -41.89
CA ASN A 28 13.04 -3.50 -41.21
C ASN A 28 13.80 -3.98 -39.95
N ALA A 29 15.13 -3.93 -39.97
CA ALA A 29 15.95 -4.30 -38.83
C ALA A 29 15.79 -3.29 -37.68
N GLU A 30 15.87 -1.98 -37.98
CA GLU A 30 15.65 -0.91 -36.98
C GLU A 30 14.23 -0.97 -36.40
N TYR A 31 13.23 -1.23 -37.24
CA TYR A 31 11.85 -1.44 -36.79
C TYR A 31 11.75 -2.58 -35.77
N LEU A 32 12.33 -3.74 -36.09
CA LEU A 32 12.32 -4.89 -35.21
C LEU A 32 13.06 -4.61 -33.90
N VAL A 33 14.25 -4.02 -33.95
CA VAL A 33 15.03 -3.63 -32.76
C VAL A 33 14.22 -2.69 -31.87
N ARG A 34 13.57 -1.67 -32.46
CA ARG A 34 12.69 -0.78 -31.71
C ARG A 34 11.52 -1.52 -31.08
N LYS A 35 10.88 -2.45 -31.80
CA LYS A 35 9.76 -3.24 -31.27
C LYS A 35 10.15 -4.19 -30.16
N PHE A 36 11.30 -4.84 -30.27
CA PHE A 36 11.83 -5.65 -29.18
C PHE A 36 12.17 -4.80 -27.97
N GLY A 37 12.83 -3.64 -28.15
CA GLY A 37 13.10 -2.71 -27.05
C GLY A 37 11.83 -2.16 -26.38
N GLU A 38 10.78 -1.84 -27.15
CA GLU A 38 9.47 -1.46 -26.61
C GLU A 38 8.84 -2.59 -25.78
N LEU A 39 8.99 -3.86 -26.20
CA LEU A 39 8.49 -5.02 -25.46
C LEU A 39 9.33 -5.31 -24.21
N GLU A 40 10.66 -5.23 -24.30
CA GLU A 40 11.58 -5.38 -23.17
C GLU A 40 11.31 -4.31 -22.10
N SER A 41 11.12 -3.05 -22.50
CA SER A 41 10.77 -1.97 -21.57
C SER A 41 9.43 -2.20 -20.86
N LYS A 42 8.41 -2.69 -21.60
CA LYS A 42 7.12 -3.07 -21.00
C LYS A 42 7.25 -4.26 -20.07
N LEU A 43 8.05 -5.27 -20.45
CA LEU A 43 8.31 -6.44 -19.61
C LEU A 43 9.02 -6.05 -18.32
N GLU A 44 10.04 -5.19 -18.38
CA GLU A 44 10.74 -4.72 -17.18
C GLU A 44 9.82 -3.91 -16.27
N THR A 45 8.97 -3.05 -16.85
CA THR A 45 7.96 -2.31 -16.08
C THR A 45 7.00 -3.26 -15.37
N ALA A 46 6.44 -4.24 -16.09
CA ALA A 46 5.53 -5.22 -15.52
C ALA A 46 6.19 -6.10 -14.44
N LEU A 47 7.45 -6.49 -14.63
CA LEU A 47 8.21 -7.24 -13.63
C LEU A 47 8.48 -6.39 -12.39
N ARG A 48 8.80 -5.10 -12.54
CA ARG A 48 8.95 -4.18 -11.42
C ARG A 48 7.66 -4.03 -10.64
N GLU A 49 6.53 -3.86 -11.33
CA GLU A 49 5.21 -3.79 -10.70
C GLU A 49 4.87 -5.09 -9.96
N CYS A 50 5.11 -6.24 -10.58
CA CYS A 50 4.91 -7.55 -9.97
C CYS A 50 5.76 -7.73 -8.70
N ARG A 51 7.04 -7.36 -8.73
CA ARG A 51 7.91 -7.36 -7.55
C ARG A 51 7.37 -6.46 -6.44
N SER A 52 6.92 -5.25 -6.77
CA SER A 52 6.34 -4.32 -5.78
C SER A 52 5.02 -4.83 -5.18
N ALA A 53 4.18 -5.49 -5.99
CA ALA A 53 2.96 -6.12 -5.53
C ALA A 53 3.27 -7.30 -4.58
N GLY A 54 4.26 -8.13 -4.91
CA GLY A 54 4.71 -9.24 -4.05
C GLY A 54 5.12 -8.76 -2.65
N ILE A 55 5.99 -7.74 -2.58
CA ILE A 55 6.39 -7.14 -1.30
C ILE A 55 5.19 -6.61 -0.52
N THR A 56 4.19 -6.04 -1.20
CA THR A 56 2.99 -5.53 -0.54
C THR A 56 2.12 -6.66 0.01
N ILE A 57 1.99 -7.77 -0.73
CA ILE A 57 1.25 -8.96 -0.30
C ILE A 57 1.92 -9.57 0.93
N ASP A 58 3.23 -9.80 0.90
CA ASP A 58 3.98 -10.38 2.03
C ASP A 58 3.79 -9.55 3.32
N ASN A 59 3.84 -8.21 3.19
CA ASN A 59 3.61 -7.29 4.30
C ASN A 59 2.16 -7.36 4.85
N LEU A 60 1.17 -7.52 3.98
CA LEU A 60 -0.23 -7.65 4.39
C LEU A 60 -0.49 -9.02 5.04
N GLU A 61 0.07 -10.09 4.48
CA GLU A 61 -0.02 -11.44 5.06
C GLU A 61 0.57 -11.48 6.46
N ALA A 62 1.74 -10.88 6.68
CA ALA A 62 2.35 -10.79 8.01
C ALA A 62 1.45 -10.05 9.02
N LYS A 63 0.80 -8.95 8.62
CA LYS A 63 -0.14 -8.21 9.48
C LYS A 63 -1.40 -9.01 9.78
N CYS A 64 -1.97 -9.66 8.77
CA CYS A 64 -3.12 -10.53 8.95
C CYS A 64 -2.82 -11.69 9.91
N ALA A 65 -1.63 -12.30 9.79
CA ALA A 65 -1.20 -13.36 10.70
C ALA A 65 -1.06 -12.86 12.15
N ALA A 66 -0.49 -11.67 12.36
CA ALA A 66 -0.38 -11.05 13.69
C ALA A 66 -1.76 -10.77 14.31
N LEU A 67 -2.67 -10.16 13.55
CA LEU A 67 -4.04 -9.86 13.99
C LEU A 67 -4.84 -11.15 14.27
N ALA A 68 -4.66 -12.19 13.46
CA ALA A 68 -5.31 -13.48 13.68
C ALA A 68 -4.81 -14.17 14.96
N ALA A 69 -3.50 -14.12 15.22
CA ALA A 69 -2.91 -14.65 16.45
C ALA A 69 -3.40 -13.89 17.69
N GLU A 70 -3.46 -12.56 17.62
CA GLU A 70 -4.02 -11.71 18.68
C GLU A 70 -5.50 -12.03 18.94
N SER A 71 -6.31 -12.13 17.88
CA SER A 71 -7.73 -12.48 17.97
C SER A 71 -7.95 -13.86 18.59
N ALA A 72 -7.12 -14.84 18.25
CA ALA A 72 -7.15 -16.16 18.87
C ALA A 72 -6.79 -16.10 20.36
N GLY A 73 -5.82 -15.26 20.74
CA GLY A 73 -5.46 -14.98 22.14
C GLY A 73 -6.60 -14.36 22.93
N LEU A 74 -7.27 -13.35 22.37
CA LEU A 74 -8.44 -12.71 22.98
C LEU A 74 -9.60 -13.70 23.16
N ASN A 75 -9.93 -14.48 22.13
CA ASN A 75 -10.97 -15.52 22.23
C ASN A 75 -10.66 -16.53 23.34
N LYS A 76 -9.40 -16.94 23.46
CA LYS A 76 -8.97 -17.84 24.54
C LYS A 76 -9.13 -17.18 25.92
N PHE A 77 -8.76 -15.91 26.06
CA PHE A 77 -8.96 -15.16 27.30
C PHE A 77 -10.44 -15.07 27.66
N ILE A 78 -11.31 -14.75 26.69
CA ILE A 78 -12.76 -14.67 26.91
C ILE A 78 -13.32 -15.99 27.45
N VAL A 79 -12.93 -17.12 26.84
CA VAL A 79 -13.47 -18.44 27.23
C VAL A 79 -12.91 -18.94 28.56
N GLN A 80 -11.64 -18.65 28.86
CA GLN A 80 -10.94 -19.29 29.99
C GLN A 80 -10.80 -18.40 31.22
N SER A 81 -10.86 -17.08 31.04
CA SER A 81 -10.45 -16.11 32.06
C SER A 81 -11.43 -14.96 32.24
N CYS A 82 -12.39 -14.77 31.33
CA CYS A 82 -13.39 -13.71 31.43
C CYS A 82 -14.70 -14.27 31.98
N TYR A 83 -15.13 -13.77 33.13
CA TYR A 83 -16.41 -14.12 33.75
C TYR A 83 -17.35 -12.92 33.62
N VAL A 84 -18.46 -13.11 32.92
CA VAL A 84 -19.47 -12.06 32.72
C VAL A 84 -20.58 -12.24 33.75
N PHE A 85 -20.93 -11.13 34.43
CA PHE A 85 -21.99 -11.08 35.41
C PHE A 85 -23.15 -10.24 34.85
N ASP A 86 -24.40 -10.74 34.95
CA ASP A 86 -25.59 -10.12 34.34
C ASP A 86 -26.22 -9.01 35.20
N GLY A 87 -25.73 -8.81 36.43
CA GLY A 87 -26.12 -7.71 37.31
C GLY A 87 -27.38 -7.94 38.12
N GLU A 88 -27.97 -9.16 38.12
CA GLU A 88 -29.22 -9.45 38.83
C GLU A 88 -29.05 -9.97 40.27
N GLN A 89 -27.82 -10.04 40.84
CA GLN A 89 -27.64 -10.37 42.27
C GLN A 89 -27.22 -9.13 43.07
N ASP A 90 -27.90 -8.93 44.21
CA ASP A 90 -27.75 -7.79 45.14
C ASP A 90 -26.37 -7.69 45.82
N GLU A 91 -25.48 -8.66 45.64
CA GLU A 91 -24.16 -8.67 46.26
C GLU A 91 -23.06 -8.95 45.22
N LEU A 92 -22.60 -7.90 44.52
CA LEU A 92 -21.27 -7.96 43.91
C LEU A 92 -20.24 -8.06 45.05
N SER A 93 -19.53 -9.19 45.10
CA SER A 93 -18.43 -9.35 46.04
C SER A 93 -17.40 -8.23 45.89
N ASP A 94 -16.87 -7.72 47.01
CA ASP A 94 -15.76 -6.77 47.09
C ASP A 94 -14.48 -7.25 46.35
N ALA A 95 -14.43 -8.52 45.94
CA ALA A 95 -13.38 -9.11 45.11
C ALA A 95 -13.58 -8.90 43.59
N TYR A 96 -14.64 -8.22 43.17
CA TYR A 96 -14.85 -7.86 41.77
C TYR A 96 -13.80 -6.84 41.32
N ILE A 97 -13.02 -7.20 40.32
CA ILE A 97 -12.02 -6.35 39.68
C ILE A 97 -12.48 -6.11 38.24
N CYS A 98 -12.50 -4.85 37.81
CA CYS A 98 -12.90 -4.54 36.44
C CYS A 98 -11.90 -5.14 35.44
N ALA A 99 -12.33 -5.47 34.22
CA ALA A 99 -11.46 -6.15 33.24
C ALA A 99 -10.15 -5.39 32.94
N THR A 100 -10.18 -4.05 32.99
CA THR A 100 -8.98 -3.22 32.79
C THR A 100 -7.99 -3.34 33.94
N ASP A 101 -8.47 -3.49 35.18
CA ASP A 101 -7.63 -3.71 36.37
C ASP A 101 -7.26 -5.20 36.56
N GLY A 102 -8.03 -6.10 35.94
CA GLY A 102 -7.92 -7.56 36.02
C GLY A 102 -6.92 -8.18 35.02
N GLY A 103 -6.10 -7.37 34.36
CA GLY A 103 -5.05 -7.87 33.46
C GLY A 103 -5.55 -8.31 32.08
N MET A 104 -6.49 -7.56 31.49
CA MET A 104 -6.92 -7.80 30.11
C MET A 104 -5.72 -7.82 29.14
N PRO A 105 -5.64 -8.81 28.22
CA PRO A 105 -4.56 -8.87 27.25
C PRO A 105 -4.48 -7.61 26.40
N GLN A 106 -3.26 -7.12 26.19
CA GLN A 106 -3.00 -6.01 25.29
C GLN A 106 -3.19 -6.43 23.83
N THR A 107 -3.48 -5.45 22.96
CA THR A 107 -3.72 -5.65 21.52
C THR A 107 -2.71 -4.91 20.63
N PRO A 108 -1.40 -5.17 20.80
CA PRO A 108 -0.36 -4.41 20.10
C PRO A 108 -0.40 -4.53 18.58
N ALA A 109 -0.89 -5.64 18.02
CA ALA A 109 -1.03 -5.79 16.56
C ALA A 109 -2.16 -4.90 16.03
N THR A 110 -3.27 -4.80 16.76
CA THR A 110 -4.35 -3.87 16.45
C THR A 110 -3.88 -2.42 16.57
N ASP A 111 -3.19 -2.06 17.66
CA ASP A 111 -2.69 -0.71 17.88
C ASP A 111 -1.70 -0.28 16.77
N ALA A 112 -0.76 -1.16 16.42
CA ALA A 112 0.19 -0.93 15.34
C ALA A 112 -0.51 -0.77 13.98
N PHE A 113 -1.56 -1.55 13.71
CA PHE A 113 -2.35 -1.45 12.48
C PHE A 113 -3.12 -0.13 12.40
N LEU A 114 -3.74 0.30 13.50
CA LEU A 114 -4.46 1.58 13.58
C LEU A 114 -3.49 2.76 13.39
N ALA A 115 -2.35 2.75 14.08
CA ALA A 115 -1.31 3.77 13.92
C ALA A 115 -0.76 3.82 12.48
N GLU A 116 -0.66 2.69 11.78
CA GLU A 116 -0.29 2.67 10.37
C GLU A 116 -1.37 3.30 9.47
N ILE A 117 -2.65 2.98 9.70
CA ILE A 117 -3.77 3.57 8.95
C ILE A 117 -3.80 5.08 9.14
N GLU A 118 -3.66 5.54 10.38
CA GLU A 118 -3.63 6.96 10.72
C GLU A 118 -2.49 7.67 9.98
N ARG A 119 -1.26 7.14 10.06
CA ARG A 119 -0.11 7.68 9.32
C ARG A 119 -0.35 7.73 7.80
N LYS A 120 -0.99 6.70 7.23
CA LYS A 120 -1.34 6.69 5.80
C LYS A 120 -2.39 7.75 5.46
N ALA A 121 -3.39 7.94 6.31
CA ALA A 121 -4.42 8.95 6.12
C ALA A 121 -3.84 10.37 6.18
N ILE A 122 -3.02 10.65 7.21
CA ILE A 122 -2.30 11.93 7.37
C ILE A 122 -1.45 12.20 6.13
N ARG A 123 -0.65 11.22 5.68
CA ARG A 123 0.19 11.39 4.49
C ARG A 123 -0.61 11.67 3.23
N LYS A 124 -1.74 10.98 3.02
CA LYS A 124 -2.61 11.24 1.86
C LYS A 124 -3.21 12.65 1.91
N PHE A 125 -3.60 13.11 3.09
CA PHE A 125 -4.11 14.46 3.30
C PHE A 125 -3.04 15.52 3.02
N VAL A 126 -1.84 15.37 3.59
CA VAL A 126 -0.69 16.26 3.35
C VAL A 126 -0.35 16.33 1.87
N ASN A 127 -0.26 15.20 1.16
CA ASN A 127 0.00 15.19 -0.28
C ASN A 127 -1.08 15.94 -1.08
N SER A 128 -2.33 15.89 -0.64
CA SER A 128 -3.43 16.62 -1.27
C SER A 128 -3.29 18.13 -1.06
N ILE A 129 -2.88 18.56 0.13
CA ILE A 129 -2.59 19.97 0.42
C ILE A 129 -1.38 20.44 -0.38
N GLU A 130 -0.28 19.69 -0.41
CA GLU A 130 0.90 20.03 -1.21
C GLU A 130 0.53 20.32 -2.66
N HIS A 131 -0.34 19.48 -3.25
CA HIS A 131 -0.81 19.68 -4.61
C HIS A 131 -1.58 21.01 -4.77
N ILE A 132 -2.44 21.35 -3.82
CA ILE A 132 -3.20 22.61 -3.82
C ILE A 132 -2.27 23.81 -3.66
N LEU A 133 -1.31 23.73 -2.74
CA LEU A 133 -0.35 24.83 -2.48
C LEU A 133 0.47 25.13 -3.73
N ARG A 134 1.02 24.09 -4.37
CA ARG A 134 1.79 24.23 -5.62
C ARG A 134 0.96 24.78 -6.79
N ASP A 135 -0.36 24.57 -6.80
CA ASP A 135 -1.27 25.08 -7.84
C ASP A 135 -1.72 26.53 -7.58
N LYS A 136 -1.84 26.94 -6.31
CA LYS A 136 -2.50 28.21 -5.92
C LYS A 136 -1.57 29.29 -5.40
N LEU A 137 -0.39 28.96 -4.90
CA LEU A 137 0.53 29.90 -4.26
C LEU A 137 1.74 30.23 -5.14
N SER A 138 2.43 31.32 -4.78
CA SER A 138 3.74 31.63 -5.38
C SER A 138 4.77 30.56 -4.97
N PRO A 139 5.82 30.32 -5.78
CA PRO A 139 6.86 29.35 -5.43
C PRO A 139 7.55 29.61 -4.10
N TYR A 140 7.65 30.88 -3.69
CA TYR A 140 8.29 31.29 -2.44
C TYR A 140 7.42 30.93 -1.22
N ASP A 141 6.12 31.26 -1.26
CA ASP A 141 5.18 30.94 -0.18
C ASP A 141 4.89 29.43 -0.09
N THR A 142 5.01 28.73 -1.23
CA THR A 142 4.82 27.27 -1.29
C THR A 142 5.92 26.53 -0.53
N GLU A 143 7.19 26.92 -0.68
CA GLU A 143 8.31 26.17 -0.11
C GLU A 143 8.36 26.24 1.42
N GLU A 144 8.03 27.40 2.00
CA GLU A 144 7.95 27.57 3.47
C GLU A 144 6.86 26.69 4.09
N MET A 145 5.68 26.64 3.46
CA MET A 145 4.57 25.81 3.94
C MET A 145 4.87 24.31 3.77
N LEU A 146 5.51 23.91 2.68
CA LEU A 146 5.90 22.52 2.47
C LEU A 146 6.95 22.05 3.46
N GLU A 147 7.89 22.91 3.84
CA GLU A 147 8.88 22.56 4.85
C GLU A 147 8.26 22.39 6.24
N ALA A 148 7.32 23.26 6.62
CA ALA A 148 6.55 23.09 7.85
C ALA A 148 5.75 21.76 7.86
N MET A 149 5.15 21.38 6.72
CA MET A 149 4.44 20.11 6.58
C MET A 149 5.38 18.90 6.61
N ARG A 150 6.61 19.03 6.11
CA ARG A 150 7.65 17.99 6.19
C ARG A 150 8.05 17.74 7.64
N ILE A 151 8.35 18.80 8.40
CA ILE A 151 8.69 18.72 9.82
C ILE A 151 7.57 18.04 10.61
N PHE A 152 6.31 18.46 10.39
CA PHE A 152 5.15 17.83 11.01
C PHE A 152 5.10 16.31 10.73
N LEU A 153 5.33 15.88 9.48
CA LEU A 153 5.34 14.46 9.14
C LEU A 153 6.51 13.68 9.77
N GLU A 154 7.66 14.31 9.97
CA GLU A 154 8.82 13.72 10.64
C GLU A 154 8.57 13.54 12.15
N GLU A 155 7.92 14.50 12.79
CA GLU A 155 7.49 14.41 14.20
C GLU A 155 6.49 13.27 14.41
N GLN A 156 5.52 13.10 13.50
CA GLN A 156 4.57 11.97 13.53
C GLN A 156 5.23 10.59 13.28
N GLY A 157 6.48 10.57 12.80
CA GLY A 157 7.27 9.35 12.59
C GLY A 157 8.20 8.98 13.75
N GLY A 158 8.43 9.90 14.69
CA GLY A 158 9.46 9.80 15.73
C GLY A 158 9.05 9.11 17.04
N GLU A 159 7.76 8.84 17.28
CA GLU A 159 7.27 8.32 18.57
C GLU A 159 7.33 6.79 18.73
N GLN A 160 8.12 6.08 17.91
CA GLN A 160 8.36 4.64 18.07
C GLN A 160 9.84 4.37 18.38
N LYS A 161 10.24 4.61 19.63
CA LYS A 161 11.45 4.01 20.25
C LYS A 161 11.16 3.59 21.67
#